data_AF-A0AAJ2KQG9-F1
#
_entry.id   AF-A0AAJ2KQG9-F1
#
_cell.length_a   1.000
_cell.length_b   1.000
_cell.length_c   1.000
_cell.angle_alpha   90.00
_cell.angle_beta   90.00
_cell.angle_gamma   90.00
#
_symmetry.space_group_name_H-M   'P 1'
#
loop_
_entity.id
_entity.type
_entity.pdbx_description
1 polymer ?
#
loop_
_entity_poly.entity_id
_entity_poly.type
_entity_poly.pdbx_seq_one_letter_code
_entity_poly.pdbx_strand_id
1 'polypeptide(L)'
;MQQFEWVHAAWLGLAIVLEILANVLLKFSDGFRRKVYGLMSIAAVLGAFSALSQAVKGIDLSVAYALWGGFGIAATLAAGWVLFGQRLNNKGWVGLILLLAGMIMIKLA
;
A
#
# COMPACT_ATOMS: atom_id res chain seq x y z
N MET A 1 -8.52 -26.48 10.41
CA MET A 1 -8.55 -25.68 9.17
C MET A 1 -8.59 -24.17 9.43
N GLN A 2 -7.74 -23.66 10.35
CA GLN A 2 -7.79 -22.24 10.75
C GLN A 2 -6.44 -21.53 10.64
N GLN A 3 -5.36 -22.28 10.37
CA GLN A 3 -3.99 -21.75 10.27
C GLN A 3 -3.68 -21.12 8.89
N PHE A 4 -4.45 -21.46 7.86
CA PHE A 4 -4.26 -20.97 6.48
C PHE A 4 -4.61 -19.47 6.35
N GLU A 5 -5.70 -19.03 6.98
CA GLU A 5 -6.18 -17.63 6.97
C GLU A 5 -5.16 -16.64 7.58
N TRP A 6 -4.61 -16.96 8.76
CA TRP A 6 -3.70 -16.05 9.48
C TRP A 6 -2.37 -15.85 8.76
N VAL A 7 -1.86 -16.88 8.10
CA VAL A 7 -0.61 -16.79 7.34
C VAL A 7 -0.79 -15.87 6.14
N HIS A 8 -1.93 -15.97 5.44
CA HIS A 8 -2.23 -15.11 4.30
C HIS A 8 -2.50 -13.66 4.71
N ALA A 9 -3.17 -13.45 5.84
CA ALA A 9 -3.31 -12.11 6.42
C ALA A 9 -1.95 -11.51 6.82
N ALA A 10 -1.03 -12.31 7.35
CA ALA A 10 0.33 -11.86 7.65
C ALA A 10 1.12 -11.49 6.38
N TRP A 11 0.99 -12.28 5.30
CA TRP A 11 1.56 -11.94 4.00
C TRP A 11 0.99 -10.62 3.44
N LEU A 12 -0.32 -10.39 3.61
CA LEU A 12 -0.96 -9.14 3.21
C LEU A 12 -0.43 -7.95 4.02
N GLY A 13 -0.28 -8.11 5.34
CA GLY A 13 0.33 -7.10 6.20
C GLY A 13 1.77 -6.77 5.78
N LEU A 14 2.56 -7.80 5.45
CA LEU A 14 3.91 -7.63 4.94
C LEU A 14 3.92 -6.88 3.60
N ALA A 15 3.00 -7.20 2.69
CA ALA A 15 2.85 -6.52 1.41
C ALA A 15 2.58 -5.02 1.59
N ILE A 16 1.67 -4.66 2.51
CA ILE A 16 1.35 -3.27 2.86
C ILE A 16 2.60 -2.54 3.40
N VAL A 17 3.33 -3.15 4.34
CA VAL A 17 4.53 -2.54 4.93
C VAL A 17 5.61 -2.30 3.88
N LEU A 18 5.85 -3.29 3.01
CA LEU A 18 6.82 -3.18 1.92
C LEU A 18 6.43 -2.12 0.89
N GLU A 19 5.14 -2.00 0.58
CA GLU A 19 4.62 -0.94 -0.30
C GLU A 19 4.84 0.46 0.30
N ILE A 20 4.50 0.66 1.58
CA ILE A 20 4.71 1.95 2.25
C ILE A 20 6.19 2.30 2.23
N LEU A 21 7.06 1.33 2.55
CA LEU A 21 8.50 1.51 2.51
C LEU A 21 8.98 1.85 1.08
N ALA A 22 8.46 1.16 0.08
CA ALA A 22 8.78 1.42 -1.32
C ALA A 22 8.41 2.85 -1.73
N ASN A 23 7.22 3.34 -1.36
CA ASN A 23 6.76 4.69 -1.66
C ASN A 23 7.60 5.77 -0.96
N VAL A 24 7.95 5.54 0.30
CA VAL A 24 8.82 6.43 1.07
C VAL A 24 10.22 6.50 0.46
N LEU A 25 10.82 5.35 0.14
CA LEU A 25 12.12 5.27 -0.53
C LEU A 25 12.09 5.90 -1.93
N LEU A 26 11.00 5.72 -2.66
CA LEU A 26 10.80 6.35 -3.97
C LEU A 26 10.84 7.87 -3.85
N LYS A 27 10.14 8.41 -2.84
CA LYS A 27 10.14 9.85 -2.57
C LYS A 27 11.53 10.34 -2.18
N PHE A 28 12.27 9.59 -1.36
CA PHE A 28 13.67 9.91 -1.03
C PHE A 28 14.64 9.79 -2.20
N SER A 29 14.31 9.02 -3.24
CA SER A 29 15.15 8.86 -4.42
C SER A 29 15.27 10.15 -5.25
N ASP A 30 14.39 11.14 -5.04
CA ASP A 30 14.27 12.36 -5.85
C ASP A 30 14.20 12.04 -7.36
N GLY A 31 13.26 11.16 -7.74
CA GLY A 31 13.11 10.70 -9.11
C GLY A 31 14.32 9.92 -9.62
N PHE A 32 14.83 8.99 -8.79
CA PHE A 32 16.02 8.16 -9.08
C PHE A 32 17.36 8.89 -9.19
N ARG A 33 17.42 10.19 -8.87
CA ARG A 33 18.71 10.91 -8.73
C ARG A 33 19.60 10.27 -7.67
N ARG A 34 19.01 9.84 -6.55
CA ARG A 34 19.69 9.02 -5.54
C ARG A 34 19.42 7.55 -5.82
N LYS A 35 20.29 6.95 -6.66
CA LYS A 35 20.15 5.59 -7.18
C LYS A 35 19.95 4.51 -6.11
N VAL A 36 20.60 4.64 -4.95
CA VAL A 36 20.47 3.67 -3.85
C VAL A 36 19.04 3.58 -3.35
N TYR A 37 18.41 4.72 -3.01
CA TYR A 37 17.01 4.74 -2.54
C TYR A 37 16.04 4.30 -3.64
N GLY A 38 16.31 4.66 -4.89
CA GLY A 38 15.51 4.20 -6.03
C GLY A 38 15.56 2.69 -6.22
N LEU A 39 16.74 2.09 -6.13
CA LEU A 39 16.92 0.63 -6.25
C LEU A 39 16.28 -0.12 -5.07
N MET A 40 16.43 0.40 -3.85
CA MET A 40 15.76 -0.15 -2.66
C MET A 40 14.24 -0.05 -2.77
N SER A 41 13.71 1.03 -3.33
CA SER A 41 12.28 1.20 -3.59
C SER A 41 11.77 0.12 -4.55
N ILE A 42 12.44 -0.09 -5.68
CA ILE A 42 12.08 -1.15 -6.65
C ILE A 42 12.13 -2.53 -5.97
N ALA A 43 13.18 -2.83 -5.22
CA ALA A 43 13.29 -4.10 -4.49
C ALA A 43 12.14 -4.28 -3.48
N ALA A 44 11.75 -3.23 -2.78
CA ALA A 44 10.62 -3.26 -1.85
C ALA A 44 9.28 -3.45 -2.59
N VAL A 45 9.06 -2.82 -3.75
CA VAL A 45 7.88 -3.07 -4.60
C VAL A 45 7.82 -4.54 -5.02
N LEU A 46 8.93 -5.09 -5.51
CA LEU A 46 8.98 -6.50 -5.91
C LEU A 46 8.70 -7.44 -4.72
N GLY A 47 9.21 -7.11 -3.54
CA GLY A 47 8.90 -7.81 -2.31
C GLY A 47 7.42 -7.72 -1.94
N ALA A 48 6.81 -6.53 -2.06
CA ALA A 48 5.40 -6.30 -1.77
C ALA A 48 4.49 -7.14 -2.68
N PHE A 49 4.74 -7.13 -3.99
CA PHE A 49 3.99 -7.95 -4.94
C PHE A 49 4.20 -9.45 -4.72
N SER A 50 5.41 -9.86 -4.33
CA SER A 50 5.71 -11.26 -4.00
C SER A 50 4.94 -11.72 -2.75
N ALA A 51 4.87 -10.86 -1.73
CA ALA A 51 4.09 -11.13 -0.52
C ALA A 51 2.58 -11.16 -0.83
N LEU A 52 2.08 -10.22 -1.62
CA LEU A 52 0.69 -10.20 -2.07
C LEU A 52 0.34 -11.47 -2.86
N SER A 53 1.23 -11.94 -3.74
CA SER A 53 1.04 -13.20 -4.47
C SER A 53 0.86 -14.41 -3.55
N GLN A 54 1.45 -14.40 -2.35
CA GLN A 54 1.21 -15.45 -1.35
C GLN A 54 -0.10 -15.22 -0.59
N ALA A 55 -0.47 -13.97 -0.30
CA ALA A 55 -1.72 -13.65 0.39
C ALA A 55 -2.95 -14.07 -0.42
N VAL A 56 -2.94 -13.86 -1.74
CA VAL A 56 -4.06 -14.17 -2.64
C VAL A 56 -4.27 -15.67 -2.89
N LYS A 57 -3.39 -16.54 -2.36
CA LYS A 57 -3.56 -18.00 -2.46
C LYS A 57 -4.67 -18.54 -1.56
N GLY A 58 -5.07 -17.78 -0.54
CA GLY A 58 -6.26 -18.13 0.25
C GLY A 58 -7.03 -16.93 0.77
N ILE A 59 -6.80 -15.75 0.19
CA ILE A 59 -7.72 -14.61 0.27
C ILE A 59 -8.17 -14.31 -1.15
N ASP A 60 -9.47 -14.07 -1.36
CA ASP A 60 -9.97 -13.65 -2.65
C ASP A 60 -9.22 -12.42 -3.15
N LEU A 61 -8.84 -12.45 -4.43
CA LEU A 61 -8.03 -11.40 -5.04
C LEU A 61 -8.67 -10.01 -4.87
N SER A 62 -9.99 -9.92 -5.01
CA SER A 62 -10.76 -8.68 -4.81
C SER A 62 -10.62 -8.13 -3.40
N VAL A 63 -10.74 -9.00 -2.38
CA VAL A 63 -10.60 -8.64 -0.97
C VAL A 63 -9.17 -8.22 -0.65
N ALA A 64 -8.19 -8.97 -1.14
CA ALA A 64 -6.78 -8.67 -0.95
C ALA A 64 -6.41 -7.31 -1.56
N TYR A 65 -6.86 -7.00 -2.78
CA TYR A 65 -6.64 -5.71 -3.43
C TYR A 65 -7.35 -4.56 -2.72
N ALA A 66 -8.59 -4.76 -2.25
CA ALA A 66 -9.32 -3.73 -1.52
C ALA A 66 -8.61 -3.37 -0.20
N LEU A 67 -8.15 -4.37 0.55
CA LEU A 67 -7.40 -4.15 1.79
C LEU A 67 -6.03 -3.54 1.51
N TRP A 68 -5.26 -4.14 0.60
CA TRP A 68 -3.91 -3.68 0.26
C TRP A 68 -3.93 -2.24 -0.24
N GLY A 69 -4.78 -1.93 -1.23
CA GLY A 69 -4.89 -0.58 -1.77
C GLY A 69 -5.43 0.43 -0.75
N GLY A 70 -6.42 0.06 0.05
CA GLY A 70 -6.98 0.94 1.07
C GLY A 70 -5.97 1.32 2.15
N PHE A 71 -5.32 0.33 2.74
CA PHE A 71 -4.28 0.57 3.76
C PHE A 71 -3.04 1.22 3.16
N GLY A 72 -2.62 0.82 1.95
CA GLY A 72 -1.49 1.39 1.24
C GLY A 72 -1.63 2.88 0.99
N ILE A 73 -2.80 3.31 0.50
CA ILE A 73 -3.10 4.74 0.27
C ILE A 73 -3.14 5.51 1.59
N ALA A 74 -3.87 5.01 2.59
CA ALA A 74 -3.99 5.68 3.89
C ALA A 74 -2.63 5.86 4.58
N ALA A 75 -1.81 4.80 4.59
CA ALA A 75 -0.50 4.83 5.22
C ALA A 75 0.50 5.66 4.40
N THR A 76 0.46 5.63 3.07
CA THR A 76 1.31 6.48 2.22
C THR A 76 0.96 7.96 2.40
N LEU A 77 -0.32 8.30 2.56
CA LEU A 77 -0.75 9.67 2.89
C LEU A 77 -0.27 10.09 4.28
N ALA A 78 -0.40 9.23 5.28
CA ALA A 78 0.09 9.49 6.63
C ALA A 78 1.62 9.68 6.64
N ALA A 79 2.36 8.82 5.94
CA ALA A 79 3.80 8.96 5.75
C ALA A 79 4.16 10.25 4.99
N GLY A 80 3.37 10.60 3.96
CA GLY A 80 3.41 11.88 3.24
C GLY A 80 3.37 13.08 4.17
N TRP A 81 2.43 13.05 5.11
CA TRP A 81 2.21 14.13 6.07
C TRP A 81 3.31 14.21 7.13
N VAL A 82 3.67 13.08 7.73
CA VAL A 82 4.65 13.01 8.83
C VAL A 82 6.08 13.21 8.35
N LEU A 83 6.50 12.52 7.28
CA LEU A 83 7.89 12.50 6.83
C LEU A 83 8.24 13.64 5.88
N PHE A 84 7.27 14.09 5.06
CA PHE A 84 7.52 15.07 4.01
C PHE A 84 6.75 16.38 4.21
N GLY A 85 6.00 16.51 5.32
CA GLY A 85 5.22 17.71 5.63
C GLY A 85 4.09 17.98 4.64
N GLN A 86 3.70 16.99 3.82
CA GLN A 86 2.65 17.18 2.81
C GLN A 86 1.30 17.31 3.51
N ARG A 87 0.72 18.51 3.45
CA ARG A 87 -0.64 18.75 3.96
C ARG A 87 -1.63 18.61 2.81
N LEU A 88 -2.62 17.75 2.98
CA LEU A 88 -3.79 17.75 2.10
C LEU A 88 -4.55 19.05 2.31
N ASN A 89 -4.76 19.79 1.21
CA ASN A 89 -5.69 20.92 1.21
C ASN A 89 -7.14 20.39 1.26
N ASN A 90 -8.12 21.29 1.42
CA ASN A 90 -9.53 20.93 1.51
C ASN A 90 -10.03 20.10 0.30
N LYS A 91 -9.49 20.34 -0.92
CA LYS A 91 -9.83 19.56 -2.12
C LYS A 91 -9.21 18.15 -2.09
N GLY A 92 -8.01 18.02 -1.53
CA GLY A 92 -7.34 16.73 -1.32
C GLY A 92 -8.13 15.82 -0.38
N TRP A 93 -8.71 16.39 0.68
CA TRP A 93 -9.59 15.65 1.59
C TRP A 93 -10.86 15.14 0.91
N VAL A 94 -11.50 15.96 0.08
CA VAL A 94 -12.65 15.53 -0.73
C VAL A 94 -12.27 14.39 -1.68
N GLY A 95 -11.11 14.49 -2.34
CA GLY A 95 -10.58 13.42 -3.19
C GLY A 95 -10.34 12.12 -2.44
N LEU A 96 -9.78 12.18 -1.23
CA LEU A 96 -9.58 11.00 -0.39
C LEU A 96 -10.90 10.33 -0.02
N ILE A 97 -11.91 11.10 0.38
CA ILE A 97 -13.24 10.58 0.73
C ILE A 97 -13.88 9.88 -0.48
N LEU A 98 -13.79 10.49 -1.67
CA LEU A 98 -14.29 9.89 -2.92
C LEU A 98 -13.58 8.57 -3.25
N LEU A 99 -12.25 8.50 -3.06
CA LEU A 99 -11.45 7.30 -3.30
C LEU A 99 -11.87 6.17 -2.33
N LEU A 100 -11.99 6.47 -1.04
CA LEU A 100 -12.47 5.53 -0.03
C LEU A 100 -13.90 5.05 -0.33
N ALA A 101 -14.80 5.96 -0.71
CA ALA A 101 -16.18 5.62 -1.08
C ALA A 101 -16.23 4.69 -2.30
N GLY A 102 -15.41 4.95 -3.32
CA GLY A 102 -15.28 4.07 -4.50
C GLY A 102 -14.80 2.68 -4.13
N MET A 103 -13.80 2.55 -3.25
CA MET A 103 -13.32 1.25 -2.77
C MET A 103 -14.40 0.47 -2.00
N ILE A 104 -15.17 1.15 -1.15
CA ILE A 104 -16.28 0.52 -0.41
C ILE A 104 -17.36 0.03 -1.39
N MET A 105 -17.71 0.84 -2.39
CA MET A 105 -18.70 0.46 -3.39
C MET A 105 -18.26 -0.77 -4.19
N ILE A 106 -16.99 -0.86 -4.59
CA ILE A 106 -16.43 -2.06 -5.26
C ILE A 106 -16.50 -3.29 -4.35
N LYS A 107 -16.22 -3.13 -3.06
CA LYS A 107 -16.31 -4.23 -2.09
C LYS A 107 -17.76 -4.74 -1.88
N LEU A 108 -18.74 -3.88 -2.12
CA LEU A 108 -20.17 -4.20 -1.96
C LEU A 108 -20.83 -4.74 -3.24
N ALA A 109 -20.18 -4.61 -4.40
CA ALA A 109 -20.61 -5.17 -5.67
C ALA A 109 -20.17 -6.63 -5.81
#